data_AF-A0A177A8F5-F1
#
_entry.id   AF-A0A177A8F5-F1
#
_cell.length_a   1.000
_cell.length_b   1.000
_cell.length_c   1.000
_cell.angle_alpha   90.00
_cell.angle_beta   90.00
_cell.angle_gamma   90.00
#
_symmetry.space_group_name_H-M   'P 1'
#
loop_
_entity.id
_entity.type
_entity.pdbx_description
1 polymer ?
#
loop_
_entity_poly.entity_id
_entity_poly.type
_entity_poly.pdbx_seq_one_letter_code
_entity_poly.pdbx_strand_id
1 'polypeptide(L)'
;MPEWMKYNAETDTFTVTPTDATTIFYHDLPPGAASLIASLRSHSAGFFFSTTTHAAWTHIPSTYLIGMADRTRFTAAVSELMIQGARGVEKSAFGVVERVDGRSAEEDGGGGGVGCVGGV
;
A
#
# COMPACT_ATOMS: atom_id res chain seq x y z
N MET A 1 -7.86 7.23 13.53
CA MET A 1 -7.34 5.97 12.98
C MET A 1 -8.49 5.07 12.57
N PRO A 2 -8.33 4.19 11.57
CA PRO A 2 -9.35 3.20 11.22
C PRO A 2 -9.67 2.27 12.41
N GLU A 3 -10.92 1.79 12.48
CA GLU A 3 -11.38 0.93 13.59
C GLU A 3 -10.61 -0.39 13.70
N TRP A 4 -10.13 -0.92 12.57
CA TRP A 4 -9.36 -2.16 12.51
C TRP A 4 -7.93 -2.04 13.06
N MET A 5 -7.43 -0.82 13.29
CA MET A 5 -6.17 -0.59 14.00
C MET A 5 -6.42 -0.54 15.51
N LYS A 6 -6.00 -1.58 16.24
CA LYS A 6 -6.21 -1.71 17.68
C LYS A 6 -5.06 -1.08 18.44
N TYR A 7 -5.33 0.06 19.09
CA TYR A 7 -4.36 0.75 19.93
C TYR A 7 -4.21 0.09 21.30
N ASN A 8 -2.98 -0.13 21.73
CA ASN A 8 -2.61 -0.56 23.07
C ASN A 8 -1.86 0.60 23.75
N ALA A 9 -2.49 1.21 24.76
CA ALA A 9 -1.94 2.37 25.45
C ALA A 9 -0.77 2.04 26.40
N GLU A 10 -0.66 0.81 26.89
CA GLU A 10 0.42 0.39 27.79
C GLU A 10 1.75 0.26 27.05
N THR A 11 1.68 -0.20 25.80
CA THR A 11 2.87 -0.42 24.95
C THR A 11 3.06 0.66 23.90
N ASP A 12 2.12 1.60 23.79
CA ASP A 12 2.07 2.64 22.76
C ASP A 12 2.20 2.07 21.33
N THR A 13 1.43 1.00 21.05
CA THR A 13 1.47 0.31 19.76
C THR A 13 0.10 0.10 19.16
N PHE A 14 0.07 -0.03 17.83
CA PHE A 14 -1.08 -0.51 17.07
C PHE A 14 -0.87 -1.97 16.66
N THR A 15 -1.95 -2.74 16.74
CA THR A 15 -2.04 -4.13 16.27
C THR A 15 -3.25 -4.30 15.36
N VAL A 16 -3.30 -5.42 14.65
CA VAL A 16 -4.43 -5.79 13.79
C VAL A 16 -4.81 -7.23 14.14
N THR A 17 -6.11 -7.52 14.23
CA THR A 17 -6.56 -8.88 14.54
C THR A 17 -6.34 -9.80 13.33
N PRO A 18 -6.21 -11.12 13.51
CA PRO A 18 -6.10 -12.05 12.38
C PRO A 18 -7.27 -11.95 11.40
N THR A 19 -8.50 -11.74 11.92
CA THR A 19 -9.70 -11.55 11.11
C THR A 19 -9.61 -10.28 10.29
N ASP A 20 -9.26 -9.14 10.90
CA ASP A 20 -9.12 -7.86 10.19
C ASP A 20 -7.99 -7.93 9.15
N ALA A 21 -6.85 -8.56 9.48
CA ALA A 21 -5.75 -8.74 8.55
C ALA A 21 -6.15 -9.55 7.32
N THR A 22 -6.96 -10.60 7.51
CA THR A 22 -7.48 -11.44 6.42
C THR A 22 -8.39 -10.64 5.50
N THR A 23 -9.31 -9.85 6.06
CA THR A 23 -10.34 -9.14 5.28
C THR A 23 -9.84 -7.85 4.62
N ILE A 24 -8.73 -7.30 5.13
CA ILE A 24 -8.16 -6.03 4.68
C ILE A 24 -6.87 -6.24 3.88
N PHE A 25 -5.83 -6.83 4.48
CA PHE A 25 -4.51 -6.90 3.84
C PHE A 25 -4.36 -8.08 2.88
N TYR A 26 -4.99 -9.21 3.19
CA TYR A 26 -4.78 -10.48 2.48
C TYR A 26 -6.06 -11.00 1.82
N HIS A 27 -6.98 -10.09 1.49
CA HIS A 27 -8.33 -10.42 1.05
C HIS A 27 -8.40 -10.97 -0.38
N ASP A 28 -7.35 -10.79 -1.17
CA ASP A 28 -7.17 -11.22 -2.55
C ASP A 28 -6.11 -12.34 -2.68
N LEU A 29 -5.62 -12.87 -1.56
CA LEU A 29 -4.70 -14.00 -1.57
C LEU A 29 -5.45 -15.36 -1.52
N PRO A 30 -5.04 -16.35 -2.33
CA PRO A 30 -5.53 -17.74 -2.21
C PRO A 30 -5.13 -18.35 -0.85
N PRO A 31 -5.68 -19.53 -0.46
CA PRO A 31 -5.41 -20.13 0.84
C PRO A 31 -3.89 -20.28 1.09
N GLY A 32 -3.39 -19.45 2.00
CA GLY A 32 -1.94 -19.23 2.23
C GLY A 32 -1.63 -18.02 3.11
N ALA A 33 -2.60 -17.11 3.29
CA ALA A 33 -2.44 -15.90 4.12
C ALA A 33 -2.15 -16.17 5.61
N ALA A 34 -2.48 -17.37 6.14
CA ALA A 34 -2.35 -17.66 7.56
C ALA A 34 -0.90 -17.50 8.09
N SER A 35 0.11 -17.94 7.33
CA SER A 35 1.51 -17.77 7.71
C SER A 35 1.95 -16.30 7.68
N LEU A 36 1.43 -15.51 6.73
CA LEU A 36 1.68 -14.08 6.63
C LEU A 36 1.03 -13.32 7.80
N ILE A 37 -0.20 -13.66 8.16
CA ILE A 37 -0.91 -13.11 9.31
C ILE A 37 -0.14 -13.42 10.60
N ALA A 38 0.33 -14.65 10.78
CA ALA A 38 1.12 -15.04 11.95
C ALA A 38 2.45 -14.27 12.07
N SER A 39 2.97 -13.73 10.97
CA SER A 39 4.19 -12.92 10.96
C SER A 39 3.99 -11.44 11.29
N LEU A 40 2.73 -10.97 11.37
CA LEU A 40 2.42 -9.58 11.69
C LEU A 40 2.89 -9.22 13.11
N ARG A 41 3.52 -8.06 13.24
CA ARG A 41 3.95 -7.49 14.53
C ARG A 41 3.23 -6.19 14.82
N SER A 42 3.23 -5.81 16.10
CA SER A 42 2.78 -4.49 16.51
C SER A 42 3.66 -3.40 15.89
N HIS A 43 3.07 -2.26 15.59
CA HIS A 43 3.75 -1.07 15.10
C HIS A 43 3.67 0.04 16.15
N SER A 44 4.75 0.80 16.35
CA SER A 44 4.74 1.93 17.27
C SER A 44 3.70 2.98 16.83
N ALA A 45 2.93 3.52 17.78
CA ALA A 45 1.99 4.61 17.52
C ALA A 45 2.71 5.88 17.07
N GLY A 46 3.91 6.14 17.60
CA GLY A 46 4.75 7.28 17.23
C GLY A 46 5.01 7.39 15.72
N PHE A 47 5.08 6.26 14.99
CA PHE A 47 5.25 6.29 13.53
C PHE A 47 4.13 7.07 12.82
N PHE A 48 2.89 6.91 13.25
CA PHE A 48 1.72 7.55 12.62
C PHE A 48 1.56 9.03 12.96
N PHE A 49 2.16 9.47 14.07
CA PHE A 49 2.00 10.83 14.58
C PHE A 49 3.29 11.65 14.53
N SER A 50 4.41 11.04 14.19
CA SER A 50 5.69 11.73 14.07
C SER A 50 5.71 12.72 12.90
N THR A 51 6.32 13.88 13.12
CA THR A 51 6.51 14.88 12.07
C THR A 51 7.59 14.43 11.10
N THR A 52 7.23 14.27 9.83
CA THR A 52 8.20 14.08 8.75
C THR A 52 8.90 15.42 8.45
N THR A 53 10.22 15.46 8.53
CA THR A 53 11.02 16.68 8.34
C THR A 53 11.48 16.90 6.91
N HIS A 54 11.34 15.91 6.04
CA HIS A 54 11.80 15.98 4.66
C HIS A 54 10.91 15.20 3.70
N ALA A 55 10.57 15.81 2.56
CA ALA A 55 9.75 15.23 1.52
C ALA A 55 10.65 14.73 0.36
N ALA A 56 11.26 13.56 0.50
CA ALA A 56 12.23 13.06 -0.49
C ALA A 56 11.69 12.98 -1.94
N TRP A 57 10.38 12.78 -2.09
CA TRP A 57 9.70 12.70 -3.40
C TRP A 57 9.75 14.01 -4.20
N THR A 58 10.11 15.15 -3.61
CA THR A 58 10.34 16.42 -4.33
C THR A 58 11.71 16.50 -4.99
N HIS A 59 12.64 15.60 -4.64
CA HIS A 59 14.03 15.64 -5.09
C HIS A 59 14.43 14.39 -5.86
N ILE A 60 13.77 13.26 -5.59
CA ILE A 60 14.08 11.96 -6.19
C ILE A 60 12.92 11.58 -7.11
N PRO A 61 13.17 11.34 -8.41
CA PRO A 61 12.17 10.80 -9.33
C PRO A 61 11.53 9.55 -8.72
N SER A 62 10.21 9.60 -8.57
CA SER A 62 9.44 8.57 -7.88
C SER A 62 8.29 8.11 -8.78
N THR A 63 8.00 6.82 -8.74
CA THR A 63 6.80 6.22 -9.36
C THR A 63 5.80 5.89 -8.26
N TYR A 64 4.52 6.15 -8.47
CA TYR A 64 3.46 5.78 -7.52
C TYR A 64 2.60 4.65 -8.10
N LEU A 65 2.44 3.56 -7.35
CA LEU A 65 1.56 2.45 -7.71
C LEU A 65 0.27 2.57 -6.90
N ILE A 66 -0.87 2.60 -7.57
CA ILE A 66 -2.19 2.63 -6.93
C ILE A 66 -2.78 1.22 -7.00
N GLY A 67 -2.94 0.59 -5.83
CA GLY A 67 -3.69 -0.66 -5.72
C GLY A 67 -5.19 -0.40 -5.85
N MET A 68 -5.83 -0.95 -6.88
CA MET A 68 -7.25 -0.70 -7.17
C MET A 68 -8.19 -1.41 -6.19
N ALA A 69 -7.70 -2.50 -5.56
CA ALA A 69 -8.44 -3.27 -4.56
C ALA A 69 -7.98 -2.98 -3.12
N ASP A 70 -7.19 -1.93 -2.85
CA ASP A 70 -6.72 -1.62 -1.49
C ASP A 70 -7.90 -1.33 -0.55
N ARG A 71 -8.06 -2.17 0.48
CA ARG A 71 -9.13 -2.07 1.50
C ARG A 71 -8.70 -1.33 2.77
N THR A 72 -7.48 -0.78 2.79
CA THR A 72 -7.02 0.09 3.86
C THR A 72 -7.63 1.49 3.72
N ARG A 73 -7.12 2.46 4.49
CA ARG A 73 -7.54 3.86 4.36
C ARG A 73 -6.96 4.54 3.11
N PHE A 74 -6.01 3.90 2.42
CA PHE A 74 -5.37 4.38 1.21
C PHE A 74 -6.06 3.81 -0.05
N THR A 75 -7.39 3.90 -0.10
CA THR A 75 -8.17 3.50 -1.26
C THR A 75 -7.69 4.24 -2.51
N ALA A 76 -7.98 3.71 -3.72
CA ALA A 76 -7.58 4.35 -4.97
C ALA A 76 -7.94 5.85 -5.04
N ALA A 77 -9.16 6.21 -4.60
CA ALA A 77 -9.59 7.60 -4.56
C ALA A 77 -8.78 8.47 -3.59
N VAL A 78 -8.43 7.95 -2.42
CA VAL A 78 -7.59 8.67 -1.45
C VAL A 78 -6.17 8.82 -1.99
N SER A 79 -5.63 7.78 -2.61
CA SER A 79 -4.31 7.81 -3.25
C SER A 79 -4.24 8.83 -4.39
N GLU A 80 -5.27 8.90 -5.24
CA GLU A 80 -5.37 9.94 -6.26
C GLU A 80 -5.42 11.35 -5.66
N LEU A 81 -6.19 11.56 -4.59
CA LEU A 81 -6.23 12.84 -3.88
C LEU A 81 -4.85 13.23 -3.32
N MET A 82 -4.12 12.27 -2.73
CA MET A 82 -2.76 12.52 -2.22
C MET A 82 -1.79 12.89 -3.34
N ILE A 83 -1.85 12.22 -4.49
CA ILE A 83 -1.01 12.52 -5.66
C ILE A 83 -1.34 13.91 -6.21
N GLN A 84 -2.63 14.26 -6.31
CA GLN A 84 -3.05 15.60 -6.73
C GLN A 84 -2.55 16.68 -5.76
N GLY A 85 -2.64 16.42 -4.45
CA GLY A 85 -2.09 17.31 -3.43
C GLY A 85 -0.58 17.50 -3.57
N ALA A 86 0.16 16.41 -3.78
CA ALA A 86 1.61 16.47 -4.02
C ALA A 86 1.95 17.27 -5.28
N ARG A 87 1.19 17.10 -6.37
CA ARG A 87 1.35 17.86 -7.62
C ARG A 87 0.96 19.33 -7.49
N GLY A 88 0.14 19.68 -6.51
CA GLY A 88 -0.13 21.07 -6.14
C GLY A 88 1.09 21.76 -5.50
N VAL A 89 1.99 20.99 -4.89
CA VAL A 89 3.23 21.48 -4.28
C VAL A 89 4.40 21.42 -5.27
N GLU A 90 4.61 20.28 -5.91
CA GLU A 90 5.64 20.06 -6.93
C GLU A 90 5.02 19.41 -8.17
N LYS A 91 4.94 20.16 -9.27
CA LYS A 91 4.18 19.74 -10.47
C LYS A 91 4.69 18.43 -11.08
N SER A 92 5.98 18.13 -10.93
CA SER A 92 6.61 16.90 -11.43
C SER A 92 6.45 15.69 -10.49
N ALA A 93 5.76 15.85 -9.35
CA ALA A 93 5.57 14.78 -8.38
C ALA A 93 4.91 13.55 -9.01
N PHE A 94 5.56 12.40 -8.78
CA PHE A 94 5.17 11.10 -9.31
C PHE A 94 5.01 11.14 -10.84
N GLY A 95 6.15 11.27 -11.55
CA GLY A 95 6.18 11.37 -13.01
C GLY A 95 5.52 10.17 -13.71
N VAL A 96 5.50 9.02 -13.05
CA VAL A 96 4.74 7.84 -13.46
C VAL A 96 3.77 7.46 -12.34
N VAL A 97 2.51 7.24 -12.71
CA VAL A 97 1.47 6.70 -11.82
C VAL A 97 0.81 5.52 -12.51
N GLU A 98 0.96 4.34 -11.95
CA GLU A 98 0.39 3.10 -12.48
C GLU A 98 -0.75 2.61 -11.60
N ARG A 99 -1.79 2.08 -12.23
CA ARG A 99 -2.91 1.43 -11.55
C ARG A 99 -2.70 -0.07 -11.64
N VAL A 100 -2.76 -0.73 -10.50
CA VAL A 100 -2.50 -2.16 -10.36
C VAL A 100 -3.75 -2.80 -9.79
N ASP A 101 -4.34 -3.71 -10.58
CA ASP A 101 -5.47 -4.51 -10.12
C ASP A 101 -5.01 -5.57 -9.11
N GLY A 102 -5.88 -5.92 -8.17
CA GLY A 102 -5.66 -7.09 -7.32
C GLY A 102 -5.69 -8.37 -8.14
N ARG A 103 -5.28 -9.49 -7.55
CA ARG A 103 -5.30 -10.78 -8.26
C ARG A 103 -6.75 -11.11 -8.68
N SER A 104 -7.04 -11.05 -9.98
CA SER A 104 -8.25 -11.62 -10.55
C SER A 104 -8.18 -13.14 -10.40
N ALA A 105 -9.24 -13.75 -9.89
CA ALA A 105 -9.37 -15.21 -9.85
C ALA A 105 -9.68 -15.76 -11.25
N GLU A 106 -8.88 -15.45 -12.26
CA GLU A 106 -8.81 -16.19 -13.53
C GLU A 106 -7.62 -15.65 -14.35
N GLU A 107 -6.53 -16.41 -14.42
CA GLU A 107 -5.61 -16.53 -15.57
C GLU A 107 -4.46 -17.49 -15.20
N ASP A 108 -4.81 -18.70 -14.76
CA ASP A 108 -3.93 -19.86 -14.94
C ASP A 108 -4.22 -20.42 -16.33
N GLY A 109 -3.63 -19.82 -17.37
CA GLY A 109 -3.84 -20.32 -18.72
C GLY A 109 -3.32 -19.45 -19.87
N GLY A 110 -2.01 -19.29 -20.01
CA GLY A 110 -1.42 -18.98 -21.32
C GLY A 110 -0.22 -18.06 -21.26
N GLY A 111 0.93 -18.58 -21.69
CA GLY A 111 2.19 -17.85 -21.75
C GLY A 111 2.15 -16.62 -22.66
N GLY A 112 2.74 -15.52 -22.20
CA GLY A 112 3.04 -14.34 -22.99
C GLY A 112 4.29 -13.68 -22.43
N GLY A 113 5.43 -13.91 -23.09
CA GLY A 113 6.74 -13.44 -22.64
C GLY A 113 6.82 -11.91 -22.56
N VAL A 114 7.40 -11.41 -21.47
CA VAL A 114 7.81 -10.01 -21.37
C VAL A 114 9.18 -9.91 -22.03
N GLY A 115 9.20 -9.39 -23.26
CA GLY A 115 10.43 -9.09 -23.98
C GLY A 115 11.21 -7.98 -23.28
N CYS A 116 12.45 -8.28 -22.90
CA CYS A 116 13.43 -7.26 -22.54
C CYS A 116 13.63 -6.34 -23.76
N VAL A 117 13.18 -5.09 -23.67
CA VAL A 117 13.57 -4.07 -24.65
C VAL A 117 14.94 -3.56 -24.22
N GLY A 118 15.98 -4.18 -24.77
CA GLY A 118 17.33 -3.61 -24.76
C GLY A 118 17.38 -2.41 -25.70
N GLY A 119 17.88 -1.29 -25.19
CA GLY A 119 18.09 -0.07 -25.98
C GLY A 119 19.29 0.71 -25.46
N VAL A 120 20.46 0.41 -26.04
CA VAL A 120 21.56 1.35 -26.34
C VAL A 120 22.11 0.97 -27.70
#